data_AF-A0A949SAZ4-F1
#
_entry.id   AF-A0A949SAZ4-F1
#
_cell.length_a   1.000
_cell.length_b   1.000
_cell.length_c   1.000
_cell.angle_alpha   90.00
_cell.angle_beta   90.00
_cell.angle_gamma   90.00
#
_symmetry.space_group_name_H-M   'P 1'
#
loop_
_entity.id
_entity.type
_entity.pdbx_description
1 polymer ?
#
loop_
_entity_poly.entity_id
_entity_poly.type
_entity_poly.pdbx_seq_one_letter_code
_entity_poly.pdbx_strand_id
1 'polypeptide(L)'
;MPMVVFQEWYWHWPLVMLHGLAAFGLLRALVRGMRWLKSGGGWLKAGLPLRGILWSWVILVVTGGMLYPDFRVNHRAAYVDQHYPWITGLFEIKEHSGAFGLALLLALFLLRNSQQVPHLAYGRMAKWSLCAFAFLTVTASLVGTGVLILDLFR
;
A
#
# COMPACT_ATOMS: atom_id res chain seq x y z
N MET A 1 -30.61 -4.30 -3.71
CA MET A 1 -29.85 -3.06 -3.97
C MET A 1 -28.33 -3.23 -4.06
N PRO A 2 -27.62 -4.10 -3.30
CA PRO A 2 -26.16 -4.24 -3.47
C PRO A 2 -25.76 -4.72 -4.87
N MET A 3 -26.57 -5.61 -5.48
CA MET A 3 -26.31 -6.09 -6.85
C MET A 3 -26.22 -4.98 -7.90
N VAL A 4 -27.04 -3.92 -7.83
CA VAL A 4 -27.03 -2.84 -8.85
C VAL A 4 -25.74 -2.02 -8.76
N VAL A 5 -25.31 -1.72 -7.53
CA VAL A 5 -24.07 -0.98 -7.26
C VAL A 5 -22.85 -1.78 -7.76
N PHE A 6 -22.77 -3.08 -7.47
CA PHE A 6 -21.67 -3.92 -7.96
C PHE A 6 -21.73 -4.25 -9.46
N GLN A 7 -22.92 -4.22 -10.06
CA GLN A 7 -23.13 -4.48 -11.49
C GLN A 7 -22.67 -3.32 -12.38
N GLU A 8 -22.55 -2.09 -11.87
CA GLU A 8 -21.85 -1.00 -12.58
C GLU A 8 -20.33 -1.03 -12.33
N TRP A 9 -19.92 -1.62 -11.21
CA TRP A 9 -18.52 -1.74 -10.81
C TRP A 9 -17.75 -2.87 -11.49
N TYR A 10 -18.43 -3.70 -12.29
CA TYR A 10 -17.82 -4.87 -12.90
C TYR A 10 -16.63 -4.58 -13.81
N TRP A 11 -16.65 -3.44 -14.50
CA TRP A 11 -15.55 -3.01 -15.37
C TRP A 11 -14.26 -2.72 -14.60
N HIS A 12 -14.36 -2.45 -13.31
CA HIS A 12 -13.23 -2.16 -12.44
C HIS A 12 -12.60 -3.44 -11.86
N TRP A 13 -13.24 -4.62 -11.98
CA TRP A 13 -12.72 -5.87 -11.41
C TRP A 13 -11.30 -6.25 -11.83
N PRO A 14 -10.90 -6.16 -13.12
CA PRO A 14 -9.52 -6.42 -13.50
C PRO A 14 -8.54 -5.50 -12.76
N LEU A 15 -8.94 -4.25 -12.55
CA LEU A 15 -8.16 -3.25 -11.83
C LEU A 15 -8.09 -3.54 -10.33
N VAL A 16 -9.21 -3.96 -9.71
CA VAL A 16 -9.27 -4.40 -8.31
C VAL A 16 -8.40 -5.65 -8.09
N MET A 17 -8.47 -6.63 -8.98
CA MET A 17 -7.61 -7.82 -8.95
C MET A 17 -6.14 -7.45 -9.08
N LEU A 18 -5.81 -6.58 -10.04
CA LEU A 18 -4.44 -6.10 -10.24
C LEU A 18 -3.95 -5.33 -9.00
N HIS A 19 -4.79 -4.50 -8.38
CA HIS A 19 -4.49 -3.78 -7.13
C HIS A 19 -4.19 -4.76 -5.99
N GLY A 20 -5.04 -5.78 -5.80
CA GLY A 20 -4.84 -6.84 -4.81
C GLY A 20 -3.55 -7.64 -5.05
N LEU A 21 -3.30 -8.04 -6.29
CA LEU A 21 -2.06 -8.74 -6.68
C LEU A 21 -0.82 -7.89 -6.46
N ALA A 22 -0.89 -6.59 -6.77
CA ALA A 22 0.19 -5.64 -6.49
C ALA A 22 0.44 -5.48 -4.98
N ALA A 23 -0.61 -5.47 -4.16
CA ALA A 23 -0.47 -5.45 -2.71
C ALA A 23 0.24 -6.71 -2.18
N PHE A 24 -0.13 -7.90 -2.69
CA PHE A 24 0.58 -9.15 -2.37
C PHE A 24 2.03 -9.15 -2.87
N GLY A 25 2.26 -8.65 -4.08
CA GLY A 25 3.60 -8.51 -4.67
C GLY A 25 4.49 -7.60 -3.82
N LEU A 26 3.95 -6.47 -3.37
CA LEU A 26 4.64 -5.52 -2.50
C LEU A 26 4.98 -6.18 -1.16
N LEU A 27 4.04 -6.90 -0.54
CA LEU A 27 4.27 -7.65 0.70
C LEU A 27 5.43 -8.65 0.54
N ARG A 28 5.39 -9.45 -0.51
CA ARG A 28 6.43 -10.45 -0.80
C ARG A 28 7.78 -9.79 -1.04
N ALA A 29 7.83 -8.69 -1.77
CA ALA A 29 9.06 -7.97 -2.07
C ALA A 29 9.66 -7.36 -0.78
N LEU A 30 8.84 -6.81 0.10
CA LEU A 30 9.25 -6.31 1.41
C LEU A 30 9.83 -7.42 2.29
N VAL A 31 9.15 -8.58 2.38
CA VAL A 31 9.64 -9.72 3.16
C VAL A 31 11.00 -10.19 2.65
N ARG A 32 11.18 -10.28 1.33
CA ARG A 32 12.48 -10.65 0.72
C ARG A 32 13.55 -9.60 0.99
N GLY A 33 13.22 -8.31 0.85
CA GLY A 33 14.12 -7.20 1.17
C GLY A 33 14.55 -7.20 2.63
N MET A 34 13.61 -7.44 3.56
CA MET A 34 13.91 -7.54 4.99
C MET A 34 14.83 -8.72 5.32
N ARG A 35 14.59 -9.90 4.71
CA ARG A 35 15.46 -11.06 4.88
C ARG A 35 16.88 -10.79 4.38
N TRP A 36 17.01 -10.15 3.22
CA TRP A 36 18.30 -9.75 2.65
C TRP A 36 19.06 -8.76 3.54
N LEU A 37 18.35 -7.78 4.10
CA LEU A 37 18.96 -6.85 5.05
C LEU A 37 19.39 -7.54 6.35
N LYS A 38 18.61 -8.52 6.84
CA LYS A 38 18.99 -9.29 8.03
C LYS A 38 20.22 -10.17 7.78
N SER A 39 20.44 -10.64 6.54
CA SER A 39 21.64 -11.40 6.18
C SER A 39 22.88 -10.52 5.93
N GLY A 40 22.85 -9.24 6.31
CA GLY A 40 23.96 -8.30 6.11
C GLY A 40 24.10 -7.75 4.69
N GLY A 41 23.15 -8.06 3.80
CA GLY A 41 23.14 -7.55 2.44
C GLY A 41 22.80 -6.07 2.38
N GLY A 42 23.59 -5.27 1.67
CA GLY A 42 23.31 -3.84 1.45
C GLY A 42 22.08 -3.62 0.56
N TRP A 43 21.33 -2.53 0.81
CA TRP A 43 20.11 -2.16 0.07
C TRP A 43 20.38 -1.98 -1.43
N LEU A 44 21.47 -1.29 -1.80
CA LEU A 44 21.84 -1.06 -3.21
C LEU A 44 22.16 -2.35 -3.97
N LYS A 45 22.58 -3.42 -3.27
CA LYS A 45 22.85 -4.74 -3.85
C LYS A 45 21.62 -5.64 -3.87
N ALA A 46 20.51 -5.23 -3.26
CA ALA A 46 19.26 -5.99 -3.18
C ALA A 46 18.41 -5.90 -4.47
N GLY A 47 19.04 -5.85 -5.64
CA GLY A 47 18.42 -5.42 -6.91
C GLY A 47 17.03 -6.00 -7.19
N LEU A 48 16.82 -7.31 -7.03
CA LEU A 48 15.51 -7.96 -7.24
C LEU A 48 14.43 -7.53 -6.24
N PRO A 49 14.67 -7.59 -4.90
CA PRO A 49 13.76 -7.02 -3.91
C PRO A 49 13.37 -5.56 -4.18
N LEU A 50 14.33 -4.70 -4.54
CA LEU A 50 14.05 -3.28 -4.80
C LEU A 50 13.18 -3.04 -6.02
N ARG A 51 13.48 -3.73 -7.12
CA ARG A 51 12.64 -3.67 -8.32
C ARG A 51 11.22 -4.17 -8.03
N GLY A 52 11.10 -5.25 -7.26
CA GLY A 52 9.81 -5.77 -6.82
C GLY A 52 9.02 -4.77 -5.97
N ILE A 53 9.67 -4.11 -5.00
CA ILE A 53 9.05 -3.05 -4.19
C ILE A 53 8.60 -1.89 -5.09
N LEU A 54 9.48 -1.39 -5.96
CA LEU A 54 9.20 -0.25 -6.81
C LEU A 54 8.01 -0.51 -7.74
N TRP A 55 8.05 -1.59 -8.53
CA TRP A 55 7.00 -1.89 -9.49
C TRP A 55 5.67 -2.22 -8.80
N SER A 56 5.71 -3.00 -7.72
CA SER A 56 4.47 -3.30 -6.98
C SER A 56 3.88 -2.04 -6.37
N TRP A 57 4.70 -1.12 -5.87
CA TRP A 57 4.23 0.17 -5.35
C TRP A 57 3.65 1.05 -6.45
N VAL A 58 4.31 1.18 -7.60
CA VAL A 58 3.80 1.95 -8.75
C VAL A 58 2.45 1.41 -9.21
N ILE A 59 2.34 0.09 -9.41
CA ILE A 59 1.08 -0.54 -9.82
C ILE A 59 0.00 -0.29 -8.76
N LEU A 60 0.32 -0.46 -7.48
CA LEU A 60 -0.61 -0.24 -6.38
C LEU A 60 -1.13 1.20 -6.33
N VAL A 61 -0.25 2.20 -6.47
CA VAL A 61 -0.63 3.62 -6.45
C VAL A 61 -1.47 3.97 -7.68
N VAL A 62 -1.06 3.56 -8.88
CA VAL A 62 -1.78 3.87 -10.12
C VAL A 62 -3.16 3.22 -10.11
N THR A 63 -3.24 1.92 -9.84
CA THR A 63 -4.54 1.21 -9.79
C THR A 63 -5.42 1.73 -8.67
N GLY A 64 -4.84 2.04 -7.50
CA GLY A 64 -5.57 2.65 -6.40
C GLY A 64 -6.13 4.02 -6.77
N GLY A 65 -5.32 4.87 -7.40
CA GLY A 65 -5.73 6.20 -7.85
C GLY A 65 -6.79 6.18 -8.96
N MET A 66 -6.81 5.15 -9.80
CA MET A 66 -7.87 4.96 -10.80
C MET A 66 -9.18 4.45 -10.17
N LEU A 67 -9.09 3.56 -9.18
CA LEU A 67 -10.26 3.03 -8.45
C LEU A 67 -10.87 4.06 -7.50
N TYR A 68 -10.04 4.96 -6.95
CA TYR A 68 -10.41 5.77 -5.79
C TYR A 68 -11.55 6.79 -6.03
N PRO A 69 -11.58 7.57 -7.13
CA PRO A 69 -12.64 8.55 -7.35
C PRO A 69 -14.01 7.90 -7.41
N ASP A 70 -14.11 6.83 -8.19
CA ASP A 70 -15.34 6.08 -8.37
C ASP A 70 -15.77 5.37 -7.08
N PHE A 71 -14.82 4.70 -6.40
CA PHE A 71 -15.04 4.15 -5.07
C PHE A 71 -15.60 5.19 -4.09
N ARG A 72 -14.99 6.38 -4.03
CA ARG A 72 -15.33 7.40 -3.04
C ARG A 72 -16.67 8.06 -3.32
N VAL A 73 -17.03 8.28 -4.58
CA VAL A 73 -18.28 8.95 -4.97
C VAL A 73 -19.46 7.96 -4.99
N ASN A 74 -19.29 6.79 -5.59
CA ASN A 74 -20.40 5.90 -5.91
C ASN A 74 -20.58 4.75 -4.91
N HIS A 75 -19.50 4.28 -4.27
CA HIS A 75 -19.54 3.05 -3.48
C HIS A 75 -19.36 3.27 -1.98
N ARG A 76 -18.55 4.25 -1.57
CA ARG A 76 -18.22 4.47 -0.17
C ARG A 76 -19.46 4.88 0.64
N ALA A 77 -20.09 5.99 0.28
CA ALA A 77 -21.26 6.50 1.01
C ALA A 77 -22.51 5.62 0.81
N ALA A 78 -22.68 5.06 -0.39
CA ALA A 78 -23.84 4.26 -0.74
C ALA A 78 -23.84 2.86 -0.14
N TYR A 79 -22.66 2.30 0.14
CA TYR A 79 -22.53 0.91 0.57
C TYR A 79 -21.57 0.72 1.75
N VAL A 80 -20.30 1.10 1.59
CA VAL A 80 -19.23 0.76 2.55
C VAL A 80 -19.46 1.42 3.90
N ASP A 81 -19.83 2.69 3.95
CA ASP A 81 -20.07 3.39 5.21
C ASP A 81 -21.28 2.82 5.97
N GLN A 82 -22.25 2.24 5.25
CA GLN A 82 -23.45 1.64 5.83
C GLN A 82 -23.22 0.22 6.34
N HIS A 83 -22.42 -0.59 5.64
CA HIS A 83 -22.24 -2.02 5.93
C HIS A 83 -20.91 -2.34 6.61
N TYR A 84 -19.86 -1.56 6.31
CA TYR A 84 -18.48 -1.78 6.77
C TYR A 84 -17.75 -0.48 7.13
N PRO A 85 -18.26 0.34 8.07
CA PRO A 85 -17.66 1.64 8.41
C PRO A 85 -16.20 1.54 8.90
N TRP A 86 -15.79 0.38 9.43
CA TRP A 86 -14.41 0.13 9.84
C TRP A 86 -13.44 0.04 8.63
N ILE A 87 -13.92 -0.36 7.45
CA ILE A 87 -13.11 -0.40 6.22
C ILE A 87 -12.74 1.01 5.79
N THR A 88 -13.69 1.93 5.92
CA THR A 88 -13.45 3.35 5.68
C THR A 88 -12.33 3.89 6.57
N GLY A 89 -12.32 3.54 7.86
CA GLY A 89 -11.23 3.88 8.76
C GLY A 89 -9.87 3.30 8.33
N LEU A 90 -9.84 2.07 7.80
CA LEU A 90 -8.61 1.49 7.24
C LEU A 90 -8.11 2.21 6.00
N PHE A 91 -9.01 2.65 5.11
CA PHE A 91 -8.63 3.46 3.95
C PHE A 91 -8.09 4.83 4.38
N GLU A 92 -8.71 5.47 5.37
CA GLU A 92 -8.22 6.74 5.92
C GLU A 92 -6.84 6.58 6.57
N ILE A 93 -6.63 5.53 7.37
CA ILE A 93 -5.31 5.22 7.94
C ILE A 93 -4.29 5.01 6.83
N LYS A 94 -4.64 4.30 5.75
CA LYS A 94 -3.76 4.08 4.59
C LYS A 94 -3.40 5.41 3.92
N GLU A 95 -4.36 6.30 3.70
CA GLU A 95 -4.15 7.61 3.08
C GLU A 95 -3.20 8.49 3.92
N HIS A 96 -3.45 8.58 5.23
CA HIS A 96 -2.60 9.33 6.15
C HIS A 96 -1.21 8.70 6.26
N SER A 97 -1.14 7.37 6.32
CA SER A 97 0.14 6.65 6.30
C SER A 97 0.92 6.95 5.01
N GLY A 98 0.24 7.11 3.87
CA GLY A 98 0.80 7.59 2.60
C GLY A 98 1.48 8.94 2.73
N ALA A 99 0.75 9.93 3.25
CA ALA A 99 1.27 11.28 3.45
C ALA A 99 2.45 11.31 4.44
N PHE A 100 2.31 10.64 5.59
CA PHE A 100 3.38 10.54 6.59
C PHE A 100 4.60 9.78 6.06
N GLY A 101 4.39 8.70 5.30
CA GLY A 101 5.45 7.92 4.67
C GLY A 101 6.25 8.75 3.67
N LEU A 102 5.58 9.55 2.84
CA LEU A 102 6.23 10.45 1.88
C LEU A 102 7.00 11.57 2.59
N ALA A 103 6.39 12.22 3.59
CA ALA A 103 7.06 13.25 4.39
C ALA A 103 8.31 12.70 5.09
N LEU A 104 8.22 11.48 5.62
CA LEU A 104 9.32 10.79 6.28
C LEU A 104 10.43 10.40 5.29
N LEU A 105 10.08 9.94 4.09
CA LEU A 105 11.05 9.68 3.02
C LEU A 105 11.79 10.94 2.60
N LEU A 106 11.09 12.06 2.47
CA LEU A 106 11.70 13.36 2.17
C LEU A 106 12.62 13.83 3.31
N ALA A 107 12.17 13.73 4.56
CA ALA A 107 12.97 14.07 5.72
C ALA A 107 14.25 13.22 5.80
N LEU A 108 14.15 11.93 5.53
CA LEU A 108 15.30 11.03 5.46
C LEU A 108 16.23 11.40 4.29
N PHE A 109 15.69 11.70 3.11
CA PHE A 109 16.50 12.16 1.97
C PHE A 109 17.31 13.42 2.30
N LEU A 110 16.69 14.40 2.97
CA LEU A 110 17.37 15.63 3.39
C LEU A 110 18.43 15.36 4.49
N LEU A 111 18.11 14.52 5.47
CA LEU A 111 19.03 14.12 6.55
C LEU A 111 20.24 13.34 6.04
N ARG A 112 20.08 12.52 5.00
CA ARG A 112 21.20 11.84 4.33
C ARG A 112 22.22 12.84 3.80
N ASN A 113 21.75 13.99 3.32
CA ASN A 113 22.58 15.02 2.71
C ASN A 113 23.16 16.01 3.74
N SER A 114 22.63 16.06 4.97
CA SER A 114 23.08 17.01 6.00
C SER A 114 24.27 16.54 6.85
N GLN A 115 24.73 15.28 6.71
CA GLN A 115 25.78 14.65 7.54
C GLN A 115 25.57 14.67 9.07
N GLN A 116 24.42 15.15 9.56
CA GLN A 116 24.17 15.34 11.00
C GLN A 116 23.85 14.04 11.76
N VAL A 117 23.58 12.93 11.06
CA VAL A 117 23.17 11.65 11.67
C VAL A 117 24.19 10.57 11.33
N PRO A 118 24.67 9.77 12.32
CA PRO A 118 25.53 8.64 12.03
C PRO A 118 24.89 7.71 10.99
N HIS A 119 25.64 7.36 9.94
CA HIS A 119 25.08 6.64 8.78
C HIS A 119 24.35 5.33 9.14
N LEU A 120 24.82 4.65 10.20
CA LEU A 120 24.22 3.42 10.73
C LEU A 120 22.85 3.66 11.38
N ALA A 121 22.69 4.75 12.12
CA ALA A 121 21.44 5.13 12.76
C ALA A 121 20.41 5.57 11.70
N TYR A 122 20.85 6.38 10.74
CA TYR A 122 20.06 6.77 9.57
C TYR A 122 19.52 5.55 8.80
N GLY A 123 20.40 4.60 8.47
CA GLY A 123 20.01 3.39 7.74
C GLY A 123 19.00 2.52 8.51
N ARG A 124 19.13 2.45 9.84
CA ARG A 124 18.18 1.71 10.70
C ARG A 124 16.82 2.39 10.75
N MET A 125 16.77 3.71 10.94
CA MET A 125 15.53 4.48 10.98
C MET A 125 14.79 4.39 9.64
N ALA A 126 15.47 4.67 8.53
CA ALA A 126 14.88 4.58 7.20
C ALA A 126 14.30 3.19 6.91
N LYS A 127 14.99 2.13 7.31
CA LYS A 127 14.54 0.75 7.16
C LYS A 127 13.23 0.48 7.90
N TRP A 128 13.13 0.81 9.18
CA TRP A 128 11.94 0.52 9.99
C TRP A 128 10.74 1.35 9.55
N SER A 129 10.96 2.62 9.22
CA SER A 129 9.95 3.53 8.68
C SER A 129 9.34 3.01 7.37
N LEU A 130 10.17 2.56 6.43
CA LEU A 130 9.72 1.95 5.18
C LEU A 130 8.93 0.65 5.42
N CYS A 131 9.38 -0.19 6.34
CA CYS A 131 8.69 -1.45 6.65
C CYS A 131 7.32 -1.20 7.28
N ALA A 132 7.23 -0.27 8.23
CA ALA A 132 5.97 0.09 8.88
C ALA A 132 4.97 0.68 7.87
N PHE A 133 5.43 1.63 7.05
CA PHE A 133 4.61 2.24 6.00
C PHE A 133 4.07 1.21 5.02
N ALA A 134 4.94 0.33 4.53
CA ALA A 134 4.57 -0.61 3.51
C ALA A 134 3.69 -1.75 4.07
N PHE A 135 3.87 -2.13 5.35
CA PHE A 135 2.96 -3.03 6.05
C PHE A 135 1.54 -2.45 6.16
N LEU A 136 1.40 -1.20 6.62
CA LEU A 136 0.09 -0.54 6.74
C LEU A 136 -0.62 -0.44 5.39
N THR A 137 0.15 -0.06 4.35
CA THR A 137 -0.38 0.08 2.99
C THR A 137 -0.87 -1.25 2.43
N VAL A 138 -0.12 -2.34 2.62
CA VAL A 138 -0.52 -3.68 2.17
C VAL A 138 -1.74 -4.16 2.94
N THR A 139 -1.74 -4.07 4.28
CA THR A 139 -2.83 -4.59 5.11
C THR A 139 -4.15 -3.93 4.76
N ALA A 140 -4.18 -2.60 4.66
CA ALA A 140 -5.40 -1.89 4.27
C ALA A 140 -5.86 -2.24 2.85
N SER A 141 -4.92 -2.42 1.90
CA SER A 141 -5.24 -2.79 0.52
C SER A 141 -5.78 -4.22 0.42
N LEU A 142 -5.19 -5.18 1.14
CA LEU A 142 -5.61 -6.58 1.14
C LEU A 142 -6.96 -6.77 1.85
N VAL A 143 -7.13 -6.15 3.01
CA VAL A 143 -8.37 -6.26 3.79
C VAL A 143 -9.52 -5.56 3.07
N GLY A 144 -9.32 -4.34 2.58
CA GLY A 144 -10.34 -3.62 1.82
C GLY A 144 -10.74 -4.35 0.54
N THR A 145 -9.77 -4.80 -0.25
CA THR A 145 -10.04 -5.57 -1.48
C THR A 145 -10.70 -6.92 -1.18
N GLY A 146 -10.24 -7.62 -0.15
CA GLY A 146 -10.76 -8.94 0.23
C GLY A 146 -12.22 -8.89 0.66
N VAL A 147 -12.63 -7.89 1.46
CA VAL A 147 -14.04 -7.76 1.85
C VAL A 147 -14.92 -7.46 0.64
N LEU A 148 -14.51 -6.53 -0.23
CA LEU A 148 -15.26 -6.20 -1.44
C LEU A 148 -15.44 -7.42 -2.37
N ILE A 149 -14.43 -8.28 -2.47
CA ILE A 149 -14.51 -9.52 -3.24
C ILE A 149 -15.47 -10.52 -2.58
N LEU A 150 -15.34 -10.75 -1.27
CA LEU A 150 -16.13 -11.76 -0.57
C LEU A 150 -17.62 -11.44 -0.56
N ASP A 151 -17.98 -10.16 -0.52
CA ASP A 151 -19.37 -9.73 -0.58
C ASP A 151 -20.01 -9.91 -1.96
N LEU A 152 -19.20 -9.95 -3.03
CA LEU A 152 -19.70 -10.25 -4.36
C LEU A 152 -20.23 -11.68 -4.50
N PHE A 153 -19.68 -12.59 -3.69
CA PHE A 153 -20.01 -14.02 -3.71
C PHE A 153 -21.09 -14.38 -2.67
N ARG A 154 -21.67 -13.40 -1.99
CA ARG A 154 -22.79 -13.56 -1.05
C ARG A 154 -24.09 -13.07 -1.66
#